data_AF-A0A9D5MCH5-F1
#
_entry.id   AF-A0A9D5MCH5-F1
#
_cell.length_a   1.000
_cell.length_b   1.000
_cell.length_c   1.000
_cell.angle_alpha   90.00
_cell.angle_beta   90.00
_cell.angle_gamma   90.00
#
_symmetry.space_group_name_H-M   'P 1'
#
loop_
_entity.id
_entity.type
_entity.pdbx_description
1 polymer ?
#
loop_
_entity_poly.entity_id
_entity_poly.type
_entity_poly.pdbx_seq_one_letter_code
_entity_poly.pdbx_strand_id
1 'polypeptide(L)' 'MERQDKGLAFMLRYENVAWYDSGEVRILDRRVYPSRVEFVKCATHREVAQAITDMVTQSAGPYTAAAMGMAL' A
#
# COMPACT_ATOMS: atom_id res chain seq x y z
N MET A 1 16.58 5.48 -16.81
CA MET A 1 15.28 6.17 -16.76
C MET A 1 15.04 6.60 -15.33
N GLU A 2 14.57 7.83 -15.13
CA GLU A 2 14.26 8.34 -13.79
C GLU A 2 12.89 7.84 -13.32
N ARG A 3 12.73 7.57 -12.02
CA ARG A 3 11.45 7.12 -11.46
C ARG A 3 10.40 8.23 -11.56
N GLN A 4 9.17 7.90 -11.92
CA GLN A 4 8.10 8.92 -12.09
C GLN A 4 7.55 9.42 -10.75
N ASP A 5 7.85 8.74 -9.65
CA ASP A 5 7.53 9.20 -8.29
C ASP A 5 8.65 10.03 -7.64
N LYS A 6 9.71 10.37 -8.39
CA LYS A 6 10.78 11.23 -7.88
C LYS A 6 10.22 12.60 -7.48
N GLY A 7 10.52 13.03 -6.26
CA GLY A 7 10.09 14.32 -5.72
C GLY A 7 8.65 14.36 -5.23
N LEU A 8 7.89 13.26 -5.36
CA LEU A 8 6.57 13.18 -4.77
C LEU A 8 6.63 13.06 -3.23
N ALA A 9 5.53 13.45 -2.59
CA ALA A 9 5.35 13.32 -1.16
C ALA A 9 5.55 11.86 -0.70
N PHE A 10 5.93 11.67 0.57
CA PHE A 10 6.25 10.35 1.13
C PHE A 10 5.18 9.29 0.79
N MET A 11 3.90 9.60 1.04
CA MET A 11 2.78 8.66 0.80
C MET A 11 2.50 8.31 -0.68
N LEU A 12 3.13 9.04 -1.63
CA LEU A 12 2.94 8.87 -3.07
C LEU A 12 4.11 8.15 -3.75
N ARG A 13 5.18 7.84 -3.00
CA ARG A 13 6.23 6.95 -3.50
C ARG A 13 5.66 5.54 -3.64
N TYR A 14 6.04 4.81 -4.67
CA TYR A 14 5.43 3.52 -5.01
C TYR A 14 5.40 2.55 -3.82
N GLU A 15 6.52 2.43 -3.11
CA GLU A 15 6.67 1.57 -1.93
C GLU A 15 5.73 1.94 -0.77
N ASN A 16 5.21 3.17 -0.75
CA ASN A 16 4.36 3.70 0.32
C ASN A 16 2.88 3.73 -0.06
N VAL A 17 2.50 3.31 -1.27
CA VAL A 17 1.08 3.16 -1.66
C VAL A 17 0.60 1.75 -1.34
N ALA A 18 1.22 0.75 -1.98
CA ALA A 18 1.13 -0.67 -1.67
C ALA A 18 2.29 -1.37 -2.39
N TRP A 19 3.01 -2.25 -1.70
CA TRP A 19 4.23 -2.85 -2.22
C TRP A 19 4.28 -4.35 -1.93
N TYR A 20 4.28 -5.15 -3.00
CA TYR A 20 4.56 -6.57 -2.90
C TYR A 20 6.08 -6.78 -2.84
N ASP A 21 6.53 -7.56 -1.86
CA ASP A 21 7.90 -8.06 -1.78
C ASP A 21 7.90 -9.46 -1.14
N SER A 22 8.46 -10.44 -1.84
CA SER A 22 8.75 -11.77 -1.30
C SER A 22 7.56 -12.46 -0.58
N GLY A 23 6.35 -12.39 -1.14
CA GLY A 23 5.15 -13.02 -0.58
C GLY A 23 4.42 -12.20 0.49
N GLU A 24 4.74 -10.91 0.65
CA GLU A 24 4.04 -10.00 1.55
C GLU A 24 3.69 -8.69 0.80
N VAL A 25 2.45 -8.22 0.92
CA VAL A 25 2.04 -6.88 0.49
C VAL A 25 2.03 -5.95 1.69
N ARG A 26 2.81 -4.88 1.62
CA ARG A 26 2.85 -3.81 2.63
C ARG A 26 2.05 -2.60 2.16
N ILE A 27 1.13 -2.12 2.98
CA ILE A 27 0.26 -0.98 2.68
C ILE A 27 0.45 0.06 3.78
N LEU A 28 0.81 1.31 3.42
CA LEU A 28 0.90 2.40 4.38
C LEU A 28 -0.47 2.63 5.03
N ASP A 29 -0.52 2.62 6.37
CA ASP A 29 -1.76 2.86 7.10
C ASP A 29 -2.08 4.36 7.15
N ARG A 30 -2.92 4.77 6.21
CA ARG A 30 -3.37 6.16 6.06
C ARG A 30 -4.40 6.59 7.10
N ARG A 31 -4.87 5.68 7.95
CA ARG A 31 -5.78 6.01 9.06
C ARG A 31 -5.05 6.73 10.19
N VAL A 32 -3.75 6.45 10.33
CA VAL A 32 -2.88 7.04 11.37
C VAL A 32 -1.83 7.99 10.81
N TYR A 33 -1.57 7.95 9.51
CA TYR A 33 -0.76 8.96 8.82
C TYR A 33 -1.50 10.33 8.81
N PRO A 34 -0.82 11.47 9.03
CA PRO A 34 0.64 11.65 9.12
C PRO A 34 1.22 11.53 10.54
N SER A 35 0.38 11.33 11.57
CA SER A 35 0.84 11.29 12.97
C SER A 35 1.78 10.11 13.24
N ARG A 36 1.57 8.98 12.57
CA ARG A 36 2.45 7.80 12.61
C ARG A 36 2.67 7.24 11.22
N VAL A 37 3.84 6.64 11.01
CA VAL A 37 4.18 5.93 9.78
C VAL A 37 4.21 4.43 10.11
N GLU A 38 3.12 3.75 9.78
CA GLU A 38 2.92 2.33 10.04
C GLU A 38 2.46 1.63 8.76
N PHE A 39 2.75 0.33 8.64
CA PHE A 39 2.38 -0.46 7.47
C PHE A 39 1.59 -1.69 7.90
N VAL A 40 0.43 -1.89 7.29
CA VAL A 40 -0.28 -3.16 7.37
C VAL A 40 0.39 -4.14 6.43
N LYS A 41 0.74 -5.32 6.96
CA LYS A 41 1.38 -6.42 6.25
C LYS A 41 0.34 -7.48 5.95
N CYS A 42 0.21 -7.84 4.68
CA CYS A 42 -0.73 -8.85 4.21
C CYS A 42 0.07 -9.99 3.55
N ALA A 43 -0.10 -11.22 4.03
CA ALA A 43 0.47 -12.44 3.45
C ALA A 43 -0.52 -13.17 2.52
N THR A 44 -1.80 -12.75 2.49
CA THR A 44 -2.82 -13.31 1.60
C THR A 44 -3.64 -12.25 0.89
N HIS A 45 -4.18 -12.59 -0.28
CA HIS A 45 -5.12 -11.72 -1.01
C HIS A 45 -6.36 -11.34 -0.18
N ARG A 46 -6.77 -12.18 0.79
CA ARG A 46 -7.91 -11.90 1.68
C ARG A 46 -7.58 -10.81 2.70
N GLU A 47 -6.37 -10.81 3.24
CA GLU A 47 -5.90 -9.75 4.14
C GLU A 47 -5.78 -8.42 3.39
N VAL A 48 -5.34 -8.44 2.11
CA VAL A 48 -5.36 -7.25 1.26
C VAL A 48 -6.80 -6.73 1.07
N ALA A 49 -7.75 -7.61 0.77
CA ALA A 49 -9.16 -7.23 0.63
C ALA A 49 -9.72 -6.62 1.93
N GLN A 50 -9.35 -7.17 3.08
CA GLN A 50 -9.72 -6.60 4.38
C GLN A 50 -9.08 -5.23 4.59
N ALA A 51 -7.79 -5.06 4.29
CA ALA A 51 -7.09 -3.78 4.40
C ALA A 51 -7.72 -2.69 3.52
N ILE A 52 -8.18 -3.04 2.31
CA ILE A 52 -8.92 -2.12 1.44
C ILE A 52 -10.26 -1.75 2.07
N THR A 53 -11.02 -2.74 2.57
CA THR A 53 -12.33 -2.55 3.21
C THR A 53 -12.22 -1.66 4.45
N ASP A 54 -11.17 -1.85 5.25
CA ASP A 54 -10.88 -1.07 6.45
C ASP A 54 -10.32 0.32 6.15
N MET A 55 -10.20 0.69 4.87
CA MET A 55 -9.61 1.94 4.41
C MET A 55 -8.19 2.15 4.96
N VAL A 56 -7.35 1.11 5.03
CA VAL A 56 -5.91 1.25 5.32
C VAL A 56 -5.27 2.18 4.28
N THR A 57 -5.72 2.10 3.03
CA THR A 57 -5.37 3.03 1.95
C THR A 57 -6.64 3.48 1.22
N GLN A 58 -6.66 4.71 0.71
CA GLN A 58 -7.82 5.32 0.04
C GLN A 58 -7.44 5.90 -1.34
N SER A 59 -8.44 6.37 -2.11
CA SER A 59 -8.28 6.93 -3.47
C SER A 59 -7.71 5.90 -4.46
N ALA A 60 -6.61 6.19 -5.17
CA ALA A 60 -5.96 5.23 -6.08
C ALA A 60 -5.23 4.09 -5.34
N GLY A 61 -5.04 4.20 -4.02
CA GLY A 61 -4.34 3.20 -3.21
C GLY A 61 -4.98 1.80 -3.26
N PRO A 62 -6.30 1.64 -3.06
CA PRO A 62 -7.01 0.38 -3.23
C PRO A 62 -6.78 -0.32 -4.57
N TYR A 63 -6.69 0.43 -5.67
CA TYR A 63 -6.41 -0.14 -6.99
C TYR A 63 -5.02 -0.79 -7.04
N THR A 64 -3.99 -0.09 -6.53
CA THR A 64 -2.63 -0.65 -6.44
C THR A 64 -2.55 -1.82 -5.47
N ALA A 65 -3.19 -1.70 -4.30
CA ALA A 65 -3.22 -2.75 -3.29
C ALA A 65 -3.88 -4.04 -3.84
N ALA A 66 -5.02 -3.92 -4.52
CA ALA A 66 -5.68 -5.05 -5.15
C ALA A 66 -4.78 -5.74 -6.18
N ALA A 67 -4.13 -4.98 -7.06
CA ALA A 67 -3.21 -5.53 -8.05
C ALA A 67 -2.03 -6.28 -7.41
N MET A 68 -1.43 -5.72 -6.35
CA MET A 68 -0.36 -6.38 -5.60
C MET A 68 -0.86 -7.64 -4.88
N GLY A 69 -2.09 -7.60 -4.34
CA GLY A 69 -2.71 -8.74 -3.66
C GLY A 69 -3.03 -9.91 -4.59
N MET A 70 -3.18 -9.69 -5.90
CA MET A 70 -3.33 -10.76 -6.89
C MET A 70 -2.03 -11.57 -7.10
N ALA A 71 -0.88 -11.05 -6.67
CA ALA A 71 0.41 -11.73 -6.74
C ALA A 71 0.74 -12.57 -5.49
N LEU A 72 -0.08 -12.48 -4.43
CA LEU A 72 -0.04 -13.32 -3.23
C LEU A 72 -0.79 -14.64 -3.45
#